data_AF-A0A3B0SCW6-F1
#
_entry.id   AF-A0A3B0SCW6-F1
#
_cell.length_a   1.000
_cell.length_b   1.000
_cell.length_c   1.000
_cell.angle_alpha   90.00
_cell.angle_beta   90.00
_cell.angle_gamma   90.00
#
_symmetry.space_group_name_H-M   'P 1'
#
loop_
_entity.id
_entity.type
_entity.pdbx_description
1 polymer ?
#
loop_
_entity_poly.entity_id
_entity_poly.type
_entity_poly.pdbx_seq_one_letter_code
_entity_poly.pdbx_strand_id
1 'polypeptide(L)'
;MLAGIFTPILAAPEKDQSRIGPQIGGQSPSKKPDPLLPEGLEQNEDSTSPEAIPNSKTLEEEFSDPSAPYDINDIPALERLELTIDIAKRAIDAFADIGSRYDDKGLYDYPTLEEYVKKTEPGKQLEADVKKYGFKDVIEWNTAIMNVSFAFGSLLNDQEADIRGQIESVREDKSLSAEKKQRIIASLTALIPTKENVEIIRELQKLPIYQKKLNLLDAFE
;
A
#
# COMPACT_ATOMS: atom_id res chain seq x y z
N MET A 1 5.62 -2.85 1.70
CA MET A 1 4.51 -3.37 0.88
C MET A 1 4.07 -4.76 1.39
N LEU A 2 3.37 -4.82 2.51
CA LEU A 2 2.66 -6.04 2.92
C LEU A 2 1.16 -5.73 2.78
N ALA A 3 0.55 -6.30 1.74
CA ALA A 3 -0.90 -6.41 1.50
C ALA A 3 -1.79 -5.15 1.33
N GLY A 4 -1.29 -3.91 1.39
CA GLY A 4 -2.16 -2.71 1.37
C GLY A 4 -2.40 -1.98 0.05
N ILE A 5 -2.13 -2.54 -1.13
CA ILE A 5 -2.35 -1.83 -2.42
C ILE A 5 -3.13 -2.74 -3.35
N PHE A 6 -4.46 -2.69 -3.31
CA PHE A 6 -5.37 -2.90 -4.44
C PHE A 6 -6.82 -2.98 -3.91
N THR A 7 -7.34 -1.86 -3.40
CA THR A 7 -8.78 -1.72 -3.23
C THR A 7 -9.39 -1.61 -4.64
N PRO A 8 -10.28 -2.52 -5.08
CA PRO A 8 -11.03 -2.29 -6.31
C PRO A 8 -11.94 -1.08 -6.09
N ILE A 9 -11.99 -0.19 -7.09
CA ILE A 9 -12.91 0.96 -7.14
C ILE A 9 -14.34 0.39 -7.13
N LEU A 10 -14.91 0.25 -5.94
CA LEU A 10 -16.35 0.11 -5.78
C LEU A 10 -16.94 1.49 -6.05
N ALA A 11 -17.67 1.61 -7.15
CA ALA A 11 -18.42 2.81 -7.48
C ALA A 11 -19.28 3.22 -6.27
N ALA A 12 -19.03 4.41 -5.73
CA ALA A 12 -19.79 4.97 -4.63
C ALA A 12 -21.24 5.25 -5.09
N PRO A 13 -22.27 4.85 -4.32
CA PRO A 13 -23.60 5.41 -4.50
C PRO A 13 -23.63 6.85 -3.97
N GLU A 14 -24.23 7.74 -4.77
CA GLU A 14 -24.47 9.16 -4.50
C GLU A 14 -25.00 9.45 -3.08
N LYS A 15 -24.42 10.46 -2.43
CA LYS A 15 -24.90 11.01 -1.16
C LYS A 15 -26.13 11.90 -1.39
N ASP A 16 -27.23 11.45 -0.79
CA ASP A 16 -28.27 12.18 -0.06
C ASP A 16 -28.13 13.73 -0.01
N GLN A 17 -29.11 14.43 -0.57
CA GLN A 17 -29.44 15.81 -0.24
C GLN A 17 -30.92 15.91 0.13
N SER A 18 -31.24 15.86 1.43
CA SER A 18 -32.37 16.59 2.01
C SER A 18 -32.34 16.59 3.54
N ARG A 19 -31.76 17.64 4.14
CA ARG A 19 -32.27 18.09 5.44
C ARG A 19 -32.03 19.58 5.67
N ILE A 20 -33.15 20.32 5.60
CA ILE A 20 -33.29 21.74 5.90
C ILE A 20 -33.47 21.87 7.43
N GLY A 21 -32.71 22.76 8.07
CA GLY A 21 -32.88 23.13 9.49
C GLY A 21 -34.00 24.16 9.71
N PRO A 22 -34.22 24.59 10.97
CA PRO A 22 -34.36 26.02 11.18
C PRO A 22 -33.75 26.60 12.48
N GLN A 23 -33.18 27.79 12.29
CA GLN A 23 -33.13 29.05 13.07
C GLN A 23 -32.58 29.13 14.51
N ILE A 24 -31.51 29.91 14.76
CA ILE A 24 -31.34 31.37 15.08
C ILE A 24 -32.00 31.87 16.39
N GLY A 25 -31.17 32.41 17.30
CA GLY A 25 -31.56 33.47 18.24
C GLY A 25 -30.56 33.74 19.39
N GLY A 26 -29.99 34.97 19.45
CA GLY A 26 -29.48 35.56 20.71
C GLY A 26 -28.13 36.32 20.66
N GLN A 27 -28.18 37.65 20.56
CA GLN A 27 -27.09 38.65 20.66
C GLN A 27 -26.69 38.98 22.14
N SER A 28 -25.38 39.04 22.51
CA SER A 28 -24.51 40.24 22.72
C SER A 28 -24.34 40.66 24.23
N PRO A 29 -23.47 41.60 24.67
CA PRO A 29 -21.98 41.67 24.67
C PRO A 29 -21.34 42.06 26.06
N SER A 30 -20.00 41.99 26.24
CA SER A 30 -19.15 42.92 27.05
C SER A 30 -17.68 42.44 27.15
N LYS A 31 -16.70 43.17 26.58
CA LYS A 31 -15.78 44.18 27.18
C LYS A 31 -14.58 43.62 28.00
N LYS A 32 -13.37 43.72 27.42
CA LYS A 32 -12.05 43.72 28.11
C LYS A 32 -11.73 45.13 28.69
N PRO A 33 -10.71 45.29 29.56
CA PRO A 33 -9.42 45.82 29.07
C PRO A 33 -8.14 45.24 29.74
N ASP A 34 -7.00 45.60 29.13
CA ASP A 34 -5.60 45.12 29.19
C ASP A 34 -4.80 45.28 30.50
N PRO A 35 -3.49 44.91 30.48
CA PRO A 35 -2.45 45.94 30.54
C PRO A 35 -1.21 45.77 29.61
N LEU A 36 -0.87 46.85 28.86
CA LEU A 36 0.41 47.63 28.73
C LEU A 36 1.76 46.93 29.09
N LEU A 37 2.90 46.94 28.35
CA LEU A 37 3.74 47.93 27.57
C LEU A 37 4.98 47.15 26.98
N PRO A 38 5.99 47.74 26.27
CA PRO A 38 6.09 48.91 25.37
C PRO A 38 6.83 48.64 24.02
N GLU A 39 6.87 49.69 23.20
CA GLU A 39 7.45 49.89 21.85
C GLU A 39 8.97 49.71 21.68
N GLY A 40 9.39 49.51 20.43
CA GLY A 40 10.68 50.00 19.92
C GLY A 40 11.26 49.22 18.74
N LEU A 41 10.86 49.52 17.50
CA LEU A 41 11.68 49.24 16.31
C LEU A 41 11.66 50.44 15.36
N GLU A 42 12.78 51.15 15.35
CA GLU A 42 13.13 52.18 14.37
C GLU A 42 13.45 51.54 13.01
N GLN A 43 12.97 52.23 11.98
CA GLN A 43 13.33 52.04 10.58
C GLN A 43 14.79 52.45 10.34
N ASN A 44 15.52 51.67 9.54
CA ASN A 44 16.60 52.18 8.70
C ASN A 44 16.54 51.43 7.37
N GLU A 45 16.22 52.15 6.29
CA GLU A 45 16.49 51.75 4.92
C GLU A 45 17.88 52.29 4.53
N ASP A 46 18.78 51.45 4.01
CA ASP A 46 19.62 51.81 2.87
C ASP A 46 20.23 50.55 2.20
N SER A 47 20.41 50.73 0.90
CA SER A 47 20.71 49.85 -0.22
C SER A 47 21.98 49.00 -0.10
N THR A 48 21.92 47.75 -0.58
CA THR A 48 22.81 47.24 -1.63
C THR A 48 22.37 45.86 -2.13
N SER A 49 22.35 45.70 -3.45
CA SER A 49 22.00 44.49 -4.21
C SER A 49 22.83 43.27 -3.81
N PRO A 50 22.24 42.06 -3.80
CA PRO A 50 22.99 40.85 -4.05
C PRO A 50 22.64 40.24 -5.41
N GLU A 51 23.63 39.56 -5.95
CA GLU A 51 23.72 38.93 -7.26
C GLU A 51 22.59 37.95 -7.58
N ALA A 52 22.34 37.81 -8.88
CA ALA A 52 21.46 36.81 -9.46
C ALA A 52 21.88 35.38 -9.04
N ILE A 53 21.05 34.74 -8.22
CA ILE A 53 21.11 33.30 -7.98
C ILE A 53 20.39 32.62 -9.16
N PRO A 54 21.01 31.62 -9.83
CA PRO A 54 20.41 30.96 -10.97
C PRO A 54 19.23 30.08 -10.51
N ASN A 55 18.06 30.35 -11.10
CA ASN A 55 16.90 29.48 -11.25
C ASN A 55 16.88 28.24 -10.32
N SER A 56 16.42 28.44 -9.09
CA SER A 56 15.89 27.34 -8.29
C SER A 56 14.64 26.83 -9.01
N LYS A 57 14.79 25.74 -9.76
CA LYS A 57 13.65 24.92 -10.17
C LYS A 57 12.86 24.59 -8.91
N THR A 58 11.64 25.07 -8.93
CA THR A 58 10.62 24.87 -7.93
C THR A 58 10.50 23.37 -7.63
N LEU A 59 10.71 23.01 -6.36
CA LEU A 59 10.34 21.74 -5.75
C LEU A 59 8.81 21.72 -5.58
N GLU A 60 8.10 21.78 -6.70
CA GLU A 60 6.65 21.67 -6.77
C GLU A 60 6.33 20.46 -7.66
N GLU A 61 5.54 19.55 -7.09
CA GLU A 61 4.82 18.45 -7.76
C GLU A 61 5.59 17.13 -8.01
N GLU A 62 6.10 16.52 -6.94
CA GLU A 62 6.09 15.04 -6.80
C GLU A 62 5.12 14.63 -5.68
N PHE A 63 3.87 15.07 -5.79
CA PHE A 63 2.76 14.36 -5.19
C PHE A 63 1.89 13.89 -6.33
N SER A 64 2.20 12.68 -6.79
CA SER A 64 1.43 11.97 -7.82
C SER A 64 -0.05 12.01 -7.47
N ASP A 65 -0.82 12.55 -8.40
CA ASP A 65 -2.27 12.48 -8.44
C ASP A 65 -2.71 11.02 -8.15
N PRO A 66 -3.52 10.75 -7.10
CA PRO A 66 -4.00 9.40 -6.80
C PRO A 66 -4.95 8.85 -7.88
N SER A 67 -5.31 9.67 -8.87
CA SER A 67 -6.06 9.28 -10.07
C SER A 67 -5.21 9.19 -11.34
N ALA A 68 -3.90 9.50 -11.27
CA ALA A 68 -2.99 9.17 -12.37
C ALA A 68 -2.90 7.64 -12.47
N PRO A 69 -3.09 7.05 -13.67
CA PRO A 69 -2.90 5.63 -13.84
C PRO A 69 -1.46 5.31 -13.44
N TYR A 70 -1.29 4.46 -12.42
CA TYR A 70 0.01 3.85 -12.10
C TYR A 70 0.69 3.53 -13.44
N ASP A 71 1.90 4.05 -13.66
CA ASP A 71 2.58 3.77 -14.90
C ASP A 71 2.75 2.25 -14.96
N ILE A 72 2.08 1.62 -15.93
CA ILE A 72 2.17 0.18 -16.16
C ILE A 72 3.62 -0.24 -16.44
N ASN A 73 4.47 0.71 -16.86
CA ASN A 73 5.92 0.51 -17.03
C ASN A 73 6.64 0.32 -15.69
N ASP A 74 6.09 0.81 -14.59
CA ASP A 74 6.65 0.74 -13.23
C ASP A 74 6.02 -0.37 -12.38
N ILE A 75 5.14 -1.21 -12.94
CA ILE A 75 4.62 -2.38 -12.21
C ILE A 75 5.75 -3.41 -12.10
N PRO A 76 6.30 -3.65 -10.90
CA PRO A 76 7.35 -4.64 -10.74
C PRO A 76 6.83 -6.01 -11.17
N ALA A 77 7.65 -6.77 -11.90
CA ALA A 77 7.32 -8.13 -12.25
C ALA A 77 7.12 -8.94 -10.97
N LEU A 78 5.90 -9.43 -10.74
CA LEU A 78 5.60 -10.24 -9.59
C LEU A 78 6.26 -11.61 -9.74
N GLU A 79 7.08 -11.98 -8.77
CA GLU A 79 7.73 -13.27 -8.73
C GLU A 79 6.71 -14.35 -8.32
N ARG A 80 6.55 -15.35 -9.19
CA ARG A 80 5.74 -16.53 -8.91
C ARG A 80 6.61 -17.57 -8.21
N LEU A 81 6.26 -17.88 -6.97
CA LEU A 81 6.87 -18.95 -6.21
C LEU A 81 5.91 -20.13 -6.17
N GLU A 82 6.38 -21.31 -6.60
CA GLU A 82 5.65 -22.54 -6.35
C GLU A 82 5.77 -22.90 -4.88
N LEU A 83 4.64 -22.86 -4.18
CA LEU A 83 4.58 -23.16 -2.76
C LEU A 83 4.78 -24.65 -2.54
N THR A 84 5.34 -24.97 -1.39
CA THR A 84 5.18 -26.28 -0.77
C THR A 84 4.41 -26.07 0.53
N ILE A 85 3.84 -27.14 1.08
CA ILE A 85 3.19 -27.08 2.41
C ILE A 85 4.13 -26.49 3.47
N ASP A 86 5.42 -26.86 3.43
CA ASP A 86 6.40 -26.34 4.38
C ASP A 86 6.64 -24.83 4.20
N ILE A 87 6.90 -24.38 2.97
CA ILE A 87 7.12 -22.96 2.67
C ILE A 87 5.90 -22.12 3.09
N ALA A 88 4.70 -22.57 2.73
CA ALA A 88 3.46 -21.87 3.06
C ALA A 88 3.26 -21.77 4.58
N LYS A 89 3.47 -22.87 5.32
CA LYS A 89 3.39 -22.86 6.79
C LYS A 89 4.39 -21.88 7.41
N ARG A 90 5.65 -21.92 6.99
CA ARG A 90 6.69 -21.02 7.52
C ARG A 90 6.38 -19.56 7.20
N ALA A 91 5.87 -19.26 5.99
CA ALA A 91 5.48 -17.91 5.61
C ALA A 91 4.32 -17.38 6.45
N ILE A 92 3.27 -18.19 6.64
CA ILE A 92 2.10 -17.86 7.46
C ILE A 92 2.48 -17.70 8.93
N ASP A 93 3.32 -18.59 9.45
CA ASP A 93 3.79 -18.54 10.84
C ASP A 93 4.64 -17.30 11.09
N ALA A 94 5.54 -16.96 10.16
CA ALA A 94 6.31 -15.72 10.20
C ALA A 94 5.39 -14.51 10.15
N PHE A 95 4.43 -14.45 9.21
CA PHE A 95 3.49 -13.33 9.10
C PHE A 95 2.67 -13.12 10.38
N ALA A 96 2.11 -14.20 10.94
CA ALA A 96 1.30 -14.13 12.15
C ALA A 96 2.09 -13.66 13.39
N ASP A 97 3.38 -14.00 13.49
CA ASP A 97 4.24 -13.53 14.57
C ASP A 97 4.74 -12.10 14.35
N ILE A 98 5.14 -11.79 13.12
CA ILE A 98 5.91 -10.59 12.78
C ILE A 98 5.00 -9.39 12.49
N GLY A 99 3.87 -9.55 11.80
CA GLY A 99 3.08 -8.45 11.24
C GLY A 99 2.80 -7.34 12.25
N SER A 100 2.09 -7.68 13.33
CA SER A 100 1.72 -6.72 14.38
C SER A 100 2.91 -6.04 15.11
N ARG A 101 4.12 -6.62 15.04
CA ARG A 101 5.29 -6.10 15.76
C ARG A 101 6.01 -4.97 15.04
N TYR A 102 5.67 -4.73 13.77
CA TYR A 102 6.34 -3.75 12.91
C TYR A 102 5.37 -2.72 12.30
N ASP A 103 4.06 -2.88 12.48
CA ASP A 103 3.03 -1.96 11.95
C ASP A 103 3.25 -0.51 12.40
N ASP A 104 3.70 -0.29 13.63
CA ASP A 104 3.94 1.04 14.22
C ASP A 104 5.40 1.52 14.10
N LYS A 105 6.23 0.82 13.32
CA LYS A 105 7.69 1.06 13.24
C LYS A 105 8.14 1.68 11.93
N GLY A 106 7.23 2.32 11.21
CA GLY A 106 7.53 3.00 9.96
C GLY A 106 7.81 2.04 8.79
N LEU A 107 7.31 0.81 8.85
CA LEU A 107 7.43 -0.17 7.76
C LEU A 107 6.90 0.38 6.42
N TYR A 108 5.88 1.24 6.48
CA TYR A 108 5.22 1.83 5.33
C TYR A 108 5.85 3.13 4.83
N ASP A 109 6.86 3.66 5.55
CA ASP A 109 7.54 4.91 5.18
C ASP A 109 8.59 4.69 4.08
N TYR A 110 8.80 3.44 3.67
CA TYR A 110 9.83 3.04 2.72
C TYR A 110 9.23 2.37 1.47
N PRO A 111 9.76 2.67 0.27
CA PRO A 111 9.29 2.05 -0.97
C PRO A 111 9.40 0.53 -0.99
N THR A 112 10.47 -0.04 -0.42
CA THR A 112 10.71 -1.49 -0.42
C THR A 112 11.12 -2.00 0.97
N LEU A 113 10.89 -3.29 1.20
CA LEU A 113 11.34 -3.96 2.42
C LEU A 113 12.88 -3.95 2.53
N GLU A 114 13.60 -4.11 1.43
CA GLU A 114 15.07 -4.02 1.42
C GLU A 114 15.55 -2.66 1.89
N GLU A 115 14.89 -1.60 1.46
CA GLU A 115 15.23 -0.24 1.87
C GLU A 115 14.98 -0.05 3.36
N TYR A 116 13.82 -0.50 3.85
CA TYR A 116 13.50 -0.48 5.29
C TYR A 116 14.54 -1.26 6.12
N VAL A 117 14.91 -2.47 5.68
CA VAL A 117 15.94 -3.31 6.32
C VAL A 117 17.30 -2.62 6.34
N LYS A 118 17.67 -1.96 5.24
CA LYS A 118 18.96 -1.29 5.12
C LYS A 118 19.04 0.00 5.95
N LYS A 119 17.95 0.76 6.01
CA LYS A 119 17.95 2.12 6.57
C LYS A 119 17.57 2.19 8.05
N THR A 120 16.90 1.18 8.59
CA THR A 120 16.35 1.24 9.95
C THR A 120 16.80 0.08 10.83
N GLU A 121 16.86 0.32 12.14
CA GLU A 121 17.13 -0.76 13.11
C GLU A 121 15.96 -1.76 13.23
N PRO A 122 14.70 -1.31 13.28
CA PRO A 122 13.54 -2.21 13.16
C PRO A 122 13.59 -3.09 11.90
N GLY A 123 13.98 -2.56 10.75
CA GLY A 123 14.13 -3.35 9.53
C GLY A 123 15.19 -4.45 9.64
N LYS A 124 16.36 -4.17 10.22
CA LYS A 124 17.36 -5.22 10.48
C LYS A 124 16.83 -6.31 11.42
N GLN A 125 16.02 -5.93 12.41
CA GLN A 125 15.38 -6.89 13.30
C GLN A 125 14.34 -7.74 12.56
N LEU A 126 13.56 -7.15 11.65
CA LEU A 126 12.63 -7.86 10.78
C LEU A 126 13.36 -8.94 9.95
N GLU A 127 14.46 -8.57 9.30
CA GLU A 127 15.32 -9.51 8.55
C GLU A 127 15.83 -10.65 9.44
N ALA A 128 16.26 -10.35 10.66
CA ALA A 128 16.71 -11.37 11.61
C ALA A 128 15.58 -12.30 12.07
N ASP A 129 14.36 -11.79 12.22
CA ASP A 129 13.20 -12.59 12.63
C ASP A 129 12.71 -13.50 11.51
N VAL A 130 12.63 -12.98 10.29
CA VAL A 130 12.30 -13.75 9.09
C VAL A 130 13.27 -14.93 8.92
N LYS A 131 14.56 -14.72 9.17
CA LYS A 131 15.58 -15.78 9.14
C LYS A 131 15.36 -16.90 10.16
N LYS A 132 14.71 -16.63 11.31
CA LYS A 132 14.36 -17.68 12.28
C LYS A 132 13.35 -18.67 11.73
N TYR A 133 12.55 -18.28 10.74
CA TYR A 133 11.63 -19.14 10.01
C TYR A 133 12.29 -19.81 8.81
N GLY A 134 13.62 -19.71 8.66
CA GLY A 134 14.38 -20.41 7.62
C GLY A 134 14.27 -19.78 6.23
N PHE A 135 13.86 -18.52 6.13
CA PHE A 135 14.00 -17.73 4.91
C PHE A 135 15.40 -17.11 4.86
N LYS A 136 15.95 -16.97 3.67
CA LYS A 136 17.26 -16.38 3.42
C LYS A 136 17.29 -14.89 3.74
N ASP A 137 16.23 -14.16 3.38
CA ASP A 137 16.10 -12.71 3.53
C ASP A 137 14.62 -12.28 3.54
N VAL A 138 14.36 -10.98 3.78
CA VAL A 138 12.98 -10.46 3.76
C VAL A 138 12.31 -10.57 2.39
N ILE A 139 13.07 -10.65 1.30
CA ILE A 139 12.52 -10.73 -0.05
C ILE A 139 11.96 -12.12 -0.30
N GLU A 140 12.71 -13.18 0.01
CA GLU A 140 12.22 -14.55 -0.14
C GLU A 140 10.93 -14.78 0.69
N TRP A 141 10.92 -14.28 1.93
CA TRP A 141 9.72 -14.35 2.76
C TRP A 141 8.55 -13.55 2.19
N ASN A 142 8.79 -12.31 1.74
CA ASN A 142 7.75 -11.47 1.15
C ASN A 142 7.15 -12.10 -0.11
N THR A 143 7.98 -12.65 -0.99
CA THR A 143 7.54 -13.39 -2.17
C THR A 143 6.68 -14.58 -1.75
N ALA A 144 7.09 -15.35 -0.74
CA ALA A 144 6.32 -16.50 -0.25
C ALA A 144 4.95 -16.08 0.32
N ILE A 145 4.89 -15.08 1.20
CA ILE A 145 3.63 -14.65 1.82
C ILE A 145 2.69 -13.97 0.82
N MET A 146 3.22 -13.26 -0.20
CA MET A 146 2.41 -12.74 -1.30
C MET A 146 1.75 -13.86 -2.11
N ASN A 147 2.51 -14.91 -2.46
CA ASN A 147 1.96 -16.07 -3.18
C ASN A 147 0.92 -16.83 -2.34
N VAL A 148 1.10 -16.92 -1.01
CA VAL A 148 0.08 -17.44 -0.08
C VAL A 148 -1.17 -16.56 -0.11
N SER A 149 -1.01 -15.23 -0.06
CA SER A 149 -2.12 -14.28 -0.01
C SER A 149 -2.95 -14.33 -1.29
N PHE A 150 -2.32 -14.34 -2.48
CA PHE A 150 -3.04 -14.48 -3.75
C PHE A 150 -3.80 -15.81 -3.85
N ALA A 151 -3.17 -16.92 -3.42
CA ALA A 151 -3.82 -18.22 -3.38
C ALA A 151 -5.02 -18.24 -2.42
N PHE A 152 -4.89 -17.61 -1.25
CA PHE A 152 -5.98 -17.51 -0.28
C PHE A 152 -7.13 -16.60 -0.77
N GLY A 153 -6.82 -15.41 -1.30
CA GLY A 153 -7.81 -14.48 -1.86
C GLY A 153 -8.62 -15.09 -3.01
N SER A 154 -7.97 -15.89 -3.86
CA SER A 154 -8.67 -16.64 -4.93
C SER A 154 -9.70 -17.65 -4.42
N LEU A 155 -9.54 -18.16 -3.19
CA LEU A 155 -10.49 -19.08 -2.56
C LEU A 155 -11.68 -18.35 -1.92
N LEU A 156 -11.52 -17.08 -1.54
CA LEU A 156 -12.54 -16.32 -0.82
C LEU A 156 -13.49 -15.57 -1.77
N ASN A 157 -12.94 -14.84 -2.73
CA ASN A 157 -13.69 -13.76 -3.41
C ASN A 157 -13.77 -13.92 -4.94
N ASP A 158 -13.53 -15.12 -5.48
CA ASP A 158 -13.46 -15.39 -6.93
C ASP A 158 -12.55 -14.41 -7.69
N GLN A 159 -11.52 -13.90 -7.00
CA GLN A 159 -10.57 -12.90 -7.52
C GLN A 159 -9.91 -13.34 -8.83
N GLU A 160 -9.74 -14.65 -9.03
CA GLU A 160 -9.25 -15.20 -10.30
C GLU A 160 -10.20 -14.89 -11.47
N ALA A 161 -11.52 -15.04 -11.29
CA ALA A 161 -12.49 -14.75 -12.34
C ALA A 161 -12.46 -13.27 -12.72
N ASP A 162 -12.37 -12.38 -11.73
CA ASP A 162 -12.26 -10.94 -11.96
C ASP A 162 -11.00 -10.58 -12.75
N ILE A 163 -9.84 -11.12 -12.36
CA ILE A 163 -8.58 -10.91 -13.09
C ILE A 163 -8.68 -11.43 -14.53
N ARG A 164 -9.33 -12.59 -14.74
CA ARG A 164 -9.58 -13.13 -16.09
C ARG A 164 -10.48 -12.22 -16.92
N GLY A 165 -11.50 -11.62 -16.32
CA GLY A 165 -12.36 -10.62 -16.97
C GLY A 165 -11.58 -9.36 -17.37
N GLN A 166 -10.66 -8.89 -16.52
CA GLN A 166 -9.79 -7.77 -16.84
C GLN A 166 -8.82 -8.09 -17.99
N ILE A 167 -8.23 -9.29 -17.99
CA ILE A 167 -7.37 -9.77 -19.09
C ILE A 167 -8.12 -9.75 -20.42
N GLU A 168 -9.37 -10.22 -20.44
CA GLU A 168 -10.18 -10.23 -21.67
C GLU A 168 -10.54 -8.82 -22.13
N SER A 169 -10.91 -7.94 -21.19
CA SER A 169 -11.16 -6.53 -21.48
C SER A 169 -9.95 -5.85 -22.15
N VAL A 170 -8.73 -6.13 -21.66
CA VAL A 170 -7.48 -5.63 -22.24
C VAL A 170 -7.22 -6.20 -23.63
N ARG A 171 -7.53 -7.49 -23.85
CA ARG A 171 -7.37 -8.12 -25.18
C ARG A 171 -8.24 -7.46 -26.22
N GLU A 172 -9.46 -7.10 -25.87
CA GLU A 172 -10.44 -6.49 -26.76
C GLU A 172 -10.23 -4.98 -26.97
N ASP A 173 -9.54 -4.29 -26.05
CA ASP A 173 -9.36 -2.84 -26.11
C ASP A 173 -8.57 -2.38 -27.35
N LYS A 174 -9.24 -1.72 -28.30
CA LYS A 174 -8.62 -1.26 -29.55
C LYS A 174 -7.74 -0.02 -29.38
N SER A 175 -7.81 0.65 -28.23
CA SER A 175 -7.00 1.85 -27.94
C SER A 175 -5.56 1.50 -27.52
N LEU A 176 -5.33 0.26 -27.07
CA LEU A 176 -4.02 -0.19 -26.62
C LEU A 176 -3.20 -0.79 -27.76
N SER A 177 -1.91 -0.44 -27.81
CA SER A 177 -0.96 -1.12 -28.70
C SER A 177 -0.75 -2.57 -28.25
N ALA A 178 -0.34 -3.45 -29.17
CA ALA A 178 -0.10 -4.86 -28.89
C ALA A 178 0.94 -5.06 -27.76
N GLU A 179 1.98 -4.23 -27.75
CA GLU A 179 3.02 -4.26 -26.73
C GLU A 179 2.48 -3.87 -25.34
N LYS A 180 1.63 -2.83 -25.27
CA LYS A 180 0.97 -2.44 -24.02
C LYS A 180 0.09 -3.58 -23.53
N LYS A 181 -0.80 -4.12 -24.38
CA LYS A 181 -1.66 -5.27 -24.04
C LYS A 181 -0.88 -6.42 -23.46
N GLN A 182 0.21 -6.82 -24.13
CA GLN A 182 1.03 -7.94 -23.69
C GLN A 182 1.61 -7.70 -22.28
N ARG A 183 2.04 -6.48 -21.99
CA ARG A 183 2.54 -6.10 -20.67
C ARG A 183 1.45 -6.13 -19.60
N ILE A 184 0.29 -5.52 -19.85
CA ILE A 184 -0.83 -5.54 -18.88
C ILE A 184 -1.28 -6.98 -18.62
N ILE A 185 -1.45 -7.78 -19.68
CA ILE A 185 -1.87 -9.18 -19.57
C ILE A 185 -0.84 -9.99 -18.78
N ALA A 186 0.46 -9.77 -19.00
CA ALA A 186 1.50 -10.45 -18.23
C ALA A 186 1.42 -10.10 -16.74
N SER A 187 1.25 -8.82 -16.39
CA SER A 187 1.12 -8.37 -15.00
C SER A 187 -0.14 -8.94 -14.33
N LEU A 188 -1.30 -8.87 -15.00
CA LEU A 188 -2.54 -9.47 -14.49
C LEU A 188 -2.44 -10.98 -14.35
N THR A 189 -1.81 -11.67 -15.31
CA THR A 189 -1.63 -13.12 -15.25
C THR A 189 -0.71 -13.52 -14.10
N ALA A 190 0.24 -12.67 -13.69
CA ALA A 190 1.11 -12.94 -12.55
C ALA A 190 0.35 -12.94 -11.20
N LEU A 191 -0.77 -12.20 -11.12
CA LEU A 191 -1.66 -12.17 -9.96
C LEU A 191 -2.52 -13.44 -9.82
N ILE A 192 -2.67 -14.22 -10.89
CA ILE A 192 -3.38 -15.50 -10.83
C ILE A 192 -2.47 -16.55 -10.17
N PRO A 193 -2.86 -17.10 -9.00
CA PRO A 193 -2.08 -18.14 -8.33
C PRO A 193 -2.08 -19.44 -9.14
N THR A 194 -1.08 -20.30 -8.93
CA THR A 194 -1.06 -21.63 -9.54
C THR A 194 -2.10 -22.53 -8.88
N LYS A 195 -2.61 -23.53 -9.63
CA LYS A 195 -3.56 -24.51 -9.06
C LYS A 195 -2.97 -25.27 -7.88
N GLU A 196 -1.67 -25.56 -7.92
CA GLU A 196 -0.96 -26.21 -6.83
C GLU A 196 -0.90 -25.32 -5.59
N ASN A 197 -0.56 -24.04 -5.74
CA ASN A 197 -0.57 -23.08 -4.63
C ASN A 197 -1.96 -23.00 -3.99
N VAL A 198 -3.02 -22.94 -4.81
CA VAL A 198 -4.40 -22.95 -4.33
C VAL A 198 -4.74 -24.22 -3.55
N GLU A 199 -4.32 -25.40 -4.03
CA GLU A 199 -4.56 -26.67 -3.32
C GLU A 199 -3.82 -26.72 -1.99
N ILE A 200 -2.56 -26.26 -1.94
CA ILE A 200 -1.80 -26.18 -0.69
C ILE A 200 -2.52 -25.31 0.34
N ILE A 201 -3.00 -24.12 -0.06
CA ILE A 201 -3.75 -23.25 0.86
C ILE A 201 -5.07 -23.88 1.28
N ARG A 202 -5.77 -24.56 0.38
CA ARG A 202 -7.00 -25.32 0.70
C ARG A 202 -6.74 -26.41 1.73
N GLU A 203 -5.63 -27.15 1.62
CA GLU A 203 -5.25 -28.14 2.64
C GLU A 203 -4.92 -27.49 3.98
N LEU A 204 -4.25 -26.33 3.98
CA LEU A 204 -3.95 -25.59 5.21
C LEU A 204 -5.21 -25.02 5.87
N GLN A 205 -6.21 -24.56 5.11
CA GLN A 205 -7.49 -24.10 5.65
C GLN A 205 -8.24 -25.19 6.44
N LYS A 206 -8.02 -26.47 6.13
CA LYS A 206 -8.61 -27.59 6.89
C LYS A 206 -7.99 -27.76 8.28
N LEU A 207 -6.83 -27.15 8.53
CA LEU A 207 -6.13 -27.20 9.81
C LEU A 207 -6.53 -25.98 10.67
N PRO A 208 -7.17 -26.17 11.85
CA PRO A 208 -7.72 -25.06 12.63
C PRO A 208 -6.71 -23.95 12.99
N ILE A 209 -5.44 -24.31 13.19
CA ILE A 209 -4.40 -23.34 13.53
C ILE A 209 -4.04 -22.46 12.32
N TYR A 210 -3.99 -23.02 11.12
CA TYR A 210 -3.65 -22.27 9.91
C TYR A 210 -4.85 -21.55 9.33
N GLN A 211 -6.06 -22.08 9.48
CA GLN A 211 -7.29 -21.34 9.17
C GLN A 211 -7.32 -20.00 9.89
N LYS A 212 -7.08 -19.99 11.21
CA LYS A 212 -7.04 -18.75 12.00
C LYS A 212 -5.96 -17.78 11.53
N LYS A 213 -4.78 -18.28 11.18
CA LYS A 213 -3.66 -17.44 10.72
C LYS A 213 -3.88 -16.91 9.30
N LEU A 214 -4.48 -17.70 8.42
CA LEU A 214 -4.84 -17.28 7.07
C LEU A 214 -5.89 -16.17 7.10
N ASN A 215 -6.86 -16.22 8.02
CA ASN A 215 -7.82 -15.13 8.22
C ASN A 215 -7.16 -13.81 8.68
N LEU A 216 -5.90 -13.84 9.15
CA LEU A 216 -5.19 -12.59 9.42
C LEU A 216 -4.85 -11.89 8.10
N LEU A 217 -4.59 -12.62 7.00
CA LEU A 217 -4.26 -12.03 5.70
C LEU A 217 -5.44 -11.24 5.12
N ASP A 218 -6.67 -11.71 5.32
CA ASP A 218 -7.91 -11.00 4.93
C ASP A 218 -8.09 -9.69 5.71
N ALA A 219 -7.58 -9.60 6.94
CA ALA A 219 -7.72 -8.40 7.77
C ALA A 219 -6.76 -7.26 7.40
N PHE A 220 -5.81 -7.50 6.49
CA PHE A 220 -4.85 -6.51 6.00
C PHE A 220 -5.09 -6.09 4.53
N GLU A 221 -6.17 -6.57 3.89
CA GLU A 221 -6.70 -6.06 2.61
C GLU A 221 -7.70 -4.91 2.82
#